data_AF-A0A2R6M2C9-F1
#
_entry.id   AF-A0A2R6M2C9-F1
#
_cell.length_a   1.000
_cell.length_b   1.000
_cell.length_c   1.000
_cell.angle_alpha   90.00
_cell.angle_beta   90.00
_cell.angle_gamma   90.00
#
_symmetry.space_group_name_H-M   'P 1'
#
loop_
_entity.id
_entity.type
_entity.pdbx_description
1 polymer ?
#
loop_
_entity_poly.entity_id
_entity_poly.type
_entity_poly.pdbx_seq_one_letter_code
_entity_poly.pdbx_strand_id
1 'polypeptide(L)'
;PAALDFDVSAVELMDDEVFRLAGDSTEFAQYVDPIPEGTAAALMLEFDSELCDDFEAAIEGTNAHFVEQGAAFDVLEAHSAEDQSKLWKLRKAAIPLLMSLEGDPKPYPFIEDATVPPAELAEYVVEFEEILDDHDTSAAYFAHAGSGTLHIRPILTLKEEDGIEAMHSISDDVPSLVLDHDGAFSGEHGDGLARTEFNPKLYGPDLWSAFQELKLAADPDRRMNPGTVVYWDEDDENAPEDGRGVGADTREHLRYGAAYSSLEPQTTMSFDGTGAEGGEEGFSHLVELCNGCGTCRQTEGETMCPTYRASREEI
;
A
#
# COMPACT_ATOMS: atom_id res chain seq x y z
N PRO A 1 5.95 19.82 -2.25
CA PRO A 1 5.10 19.86 -3.47
C PRO A 1 4.42 21.23 -3.66
N ALA A 2 4.47 21.79 -4.88
CA ALA A 2 3.85 23.08 -5.21
C ALA A 2 2.33 23.14 -4.96
N ALA A 3 1.67 21.98 -4.91
CA ALA A 3 0.24 21.89 -4.60
C ALA A 3 -0.11 22.41 -3.20
N LEU A 4 0.83 22.33 -2.26
CA LEU A 4 0.65 22.81 -0.88
C LEU A 4 0.77 24.33 -0.74
N ASP A 5 1.13 25.05 -1.82
CA ASP A 5 1.08 26.51 -1.85
C ASP A 5 -0.35 27.05 -2.05
N PHE A 6 -1.32 26.15 -2.27
CA PHE A 6 -2.75 26.43 -2.41
C PHE A 6 -3.53 25.93 -1.19
N ASP A 7 -4.69 26.53 -0.91
CA ASP A 7 -5.59 26.16 0.20
C ASP A 7 -6.42 24.90 -0.14
N VAL A 8 -5.73 23.78 -0.40
CA VAL A 8 -6.31 22.48 -0.76
C VAL A 8 -6.60 21.61 0.46
N SER A 9 -7.68 20.84 0.40
CA SER A 9 -8.11 19.91 1.45
C SER A 9 -7.48 18.52 1.31
N ALA A 10 -7.17 18.11 0.08
CA ALA A 10 -6.50 16.87 -0.23
C ALA A 10 -5.55 17.04 -1.42
N VAL A 11 -4.44 16.31 -1.39
CA VAL A 11 -3.46 16.22 -2.48
C VAL A 11 -3.06 14.76 -2.63
N GLU A 12 -3.52 14.15 -3.71
CA GLU A 12 -3.38 12.72 -3.98
C GLU A 12 -2.63 12.49 -5.30
N LEU A 13 -1.84 11.42 -5.36
CA LEU A 13 -1.13 11.01 -6.59
C LEU A 13 -1.50 9.58 -6.97
N MET A 14 -1.68 9.35 -8.28
CA MET A 14 -1.83 8.03 -8.89
C MET A 14 -0.92 7.94 -10.11
N ASP A 15 -0.28 6.78 -10.31
CA ASP A 15 0.58 6.49 -11.47
C ASP A 15 -0.21 5.84 -12.63
N ASP A 16 0.48 5.62 -13.74
CA ASP A 16 -0.06 4.99 -14.93
C ASP A 16 -0.41 3.51 -14.75
N GLU A 17 0.28 2.81 -13.85
CA GLU A 17 -0.02 1.42 -13.51
C GLU A 17 -1.43 1.28 -12.88
N VAL A 18 -1.83 2.22 -12.00
CA VAL A 18 -3.20 2.29 -11.48
C VAL A 18 -4.22 2.49 -12.60
N PHE A 19 -3.95 3.38 -13.57
CA PHE A 19 -4.87 3.63 -14.68
C PHE A 19 -4.99 2.42 -15.61
N ARG A 20 -3.87 1.75 -15.89
CA ARG A 20 -3.82 0.53 -16.70
C ARG A 20 -4.67 -0.57 -16.08
N LEU A 21 -4.46 -0.88 -14.80
CA LEU A 21 -5.22 -1.89 -14.07
C LEU A 21 -6.72 -1.57 -13.99
N ALA A 22 -7.06 -0.29 -13.80
CA ALA A 22 -8.45 0.14 -13.77
C ALA A 22 -9.11 0.07 -15.16
N GLY A 23 -8.38 0.37 -16.23
CA GLY A 23 -8.85 0.24 -17.61
C GLY A 23 -9.16 -1.20 -18.03
N ASP A 24 -8.41 -2.17 -17.51
CA ASP A 24 -8.63 -3.61 -17.77
C ASP A 24 -9.81 -4.19 -16.95
N SER A 25 -10.34 -3.42 -15.98
CA SER A 25 -11.43 -3.88 -15.12
C SER A 25 -12.81 -3.57 -15.69
N THR A 26 -13.70 -4.57 -15.69
CA THR A 26 -15.10 -4.38 -16.12
C THR A 26 -15.85 -3.35 -15.27
N GLU A 27 -15.54 -3.24 -13.98
CA GLU A 27 -16.22 -2.33 -13.05
C GLU A 27 -15.66 -0.91 -13.11
N PHE A 28 -14.33 -0.79 -13.23
CA PHE A 28 -13.62 0.48 -13.06
C PHE A 28 -13.19 1.17 -14.35
N ALA A 29 -13.21 0.49 -15.51
CA ALA A 29 -12.81 1.08 -16.80
C ALA A 29 -13.53 2.41 -17.10
N GLN A 30 -14.83 2.48 -16.78
CA GLN A 30 -15.65 3.68 -16.95
C GLN A 30 -15.12 4.93 -16.21
N TYR A 31 -14.32 4.73 -15.15
CA TYR A 31 -13.74 5.84 -14.37
C TYR A 31 -12.38 6.27 -14.92
N VAL A 32 -11.71 5.43 -15.72
CA VAL A 32 -10.44 5.75 -16.40
C VAL A 32 -10.69 6.42 -17.74
N ASP A 33 -11.84 6.18 -18.40
CA ASP A 33 -12.20 6.80 -19.69
C ASP A 33 -11.90 8.31 -19.81
N PRO A 34 -12.06 9.15 -18.75
CA PRO A 34 -11.71 10.56 -18.80
C PRO A 34 -10.21 10.88 -18.75
N ILE A 35 -9.37 9.94 -18.28
CA ILE A 35 -7.92 10.11 -18.15
C ILE A 35 -7.28 10.10 -19.55
N PRO A 36 -6.53 11.14 -19.93
CA PRO A 36 -5.90 11.20 -21.25
C PRO A 36 -4.88 10.10 -21.50
N GLU A 37 -4.80 9.63 -22.75
CA GLU A 37 -3.78 8.68 -23.19
C GLU A 37 -2.37 9.25 -23.00
N GLY A 38 -1.44 8.43 -22.47
CA GLY A 38 -0.06 8.85 -22.21
C GLY A 38 0.15 9.58 -20.86
N THR A 39 -0.87 9.61 -19.99
CA THR A 39 -0.74 10.12 -18.63
C THR A 39 0.14 9.20 -17.79
N ALA A 40 1.36 9.64 -17.45
CA ALA A 40 2.27 8.91 -16.57
C ALA A 40 1.86 8.97 -15.08
N ALA A 41 1.22 10.08 -14.68
CA ALA A 41 0.69 10.26 -13.34
C ALA A 41 -0.42 11.31 -13.35
N ALA A 42 -1.37 11.22 -12.42
CA ALA A 42 -2.37 12.25 -12.16
C ALA A 42 -2.25 12.77 -10.72
N LEU A 43 -2.18 14.10 -10.60
CA LEU A 43 -2.29 14.82 -9.33
C LEU A 43 -3.75 15.23 -9.13
N MET A 44 -4.37 14.75 -8.06
CA MET A 44 -5.74 15.09 -7.70
C MET A 44 -5.74 16.07 -6.52
N LEU A 45 -6.37 17.22 -6.72
CA LEU A 45 -6.51 18.27 -5.71
C LEU A 45 -7.99 18.41 -5.35
N GLU A 46 -8.29 18.46 -4.05
CA GLU A 46 -9.63 18.77 -3.54
C GLU A 46 -9.61 20.10 -2.79
N PHE A 47 -10.73 20.82 -2.83
CA PHE A 47 -10.95 22.05 -2.08
C PHE A 47 -12.21 21.92 -1.25
N ASP A 48 -12.16 22.45 -0.03
CA ASP A 48 -13.30 22.47 0.87
C ASP A 48 -13.62 23.89 1.34
N SER A 49 -14.86 24.11 1.79
CA SER A 49 -15.36 25.43 2.18
C SER A 49 -14.78 25.96 3.49
N GLU A 50 -14.08 25.14 4.28
CA GLU A 50 -13.36 25.58 5.48
C GLU A 50 -12.02 26.24 5.12
N LEU A 51 -11.45 25.90 3.95
CA LEU A 51 -10.17 26.42 3.46
C LEU A 51 -10.33 27.49 2.38
N CYS A 52 -11.35 27.37 1.52
CA CYS A 52 -11.57 28.30 0.41
C CYS A 52 -13.04 28.72 0.27
N ASP A 53 -13.29 30.03 0.14
CA ASP A 53 -14.62 30.57 -0.10
C ASP A 53 -15.03 30.61 -1.58
N ASP A 54 -14.05 30.74 -2.49
CA ASP A 54 -14.25 30.91 -3.94
C ASP A 54 -13.57 29.79 -4.72
N PHE A 55 -14.31 28.68 -4.89
CA PHE A 55 -13.81 27.49 -5.57
C PHE A 55 -13.47 27.73 -7.04
N GLU A 56 -14.22 28.59 -7.75
CA GLU A 56 -13.94 28.88 -9.16
C GLU A 56 -12.58 29.55 -9.30
N ALA A 57 -12.30 30.56 -8.47
CA ALA A 57 -11.01 31.25 -8.48
C ALA A 57 -9.86 30.35 -8.04
N ALA A 58 -10.08 29.49 -7.04
CA ALA A 58 -9.06 28.55 -6.57
C ALA A 58 -8.68 27.53 -7.66
N ILE A 59 -9.68 26.92 -8.30
CA ILE A 59 -9.49 25.94 -9.38
C ILE A 59 -8.81 26.61 -10.59
N GLU A 60 -9.27 27.80 -11.01
CA GLU A 60 -8.64 28.55 -12.11
C GLU A 60 -7.16 28.85 -11.79
N GLY A 61 -6.87 29.28 -10.56
CA GLY A 61 -5.51 29.55 -10.09
C GLY A 61 -4.59 28.33 -10.11
N THR A 62 -5.06 27.17 -9.62
CA THR A 62 -4.29 25.93 -9.68
C THR A 62 -4.10 25.42 -11.10
N ASN A 63 -5.12 25.53 -11.96
CA ASN A 63 -5.01 25.09 -13.35
C ASN A 63 -4.00 25.95 -14.11
N ALA A 64 -4.01 27.27 -13.90
CA ALA A 64 -3.00 28.16 -14.47
C ALA A 64 -1.57 27.80 -14.01
N HIS A 65 -1.41 27.38 -12.75
CA HIS A 65 -0.10 26.98 -12.24
C HIS A 65 0.38 25.64 -12.84
N PHE A 66 -0.44 24.59 -12.80
CA PHE A 66 0.00 23.25 -13.18
C PHE A 66 -0.05 22.98 -14.68
N VAL A 67 -1.03 23.55 -15.40
CA VAL A 67 -1.24 23.30 -16.83
C VAL A 67 -0.51 24.34 -17.67
N GLU A 68 -0.68 25.63 -17.39
CA GLU A 68 -0.09 26.67 -18.24
C GLU A 68 1.41 26.91 -17.94
N GLN A 69 1.82 26.76 -16.68
CA GLN A 69 3.19 27.02 -16.23
C GLN A 69 3.95 25.73 -15.83
N GLY A 70 3.23 24.63 -15.65
CA GLY A 70 3.75 23.36 -15.15
C GLY A 70 3.85 22.27 -16.21
N ALA A 71 3.87 21.03 -15.74
CA ALA A 71 4.03 19.83 -16.57
C ALA A 71 2.70 19.14 -16.89
N ALA A 72 1.59 19.54 -16.27
CA ALA A 72 0.28 18.95 -16.58
C ALA A 72 -0.14 19.39 -17.99
N PHE A 73 -0.67 18.45 -18.77
CA PHE A 73 -1.08 18.72 -20.15
C PHE A 73 -2.60 18.69 -20.35
N ASP A 74 -3.34 18.28 -19.31
CA ASP A 74 -4.81 18.26 -19.30
C ASP A 74 -5.33 18.46 -17.86
N VAL A 75 -6.62 18.74 -17.73
CA VAL A 75 -7.31 18.89 -16.45
C VAL A 75 -8.72 18.31 -16.49
N LEU A 76 -9.09 17.61 -15.42
CA LEU A 76 -10.44 17.12 -15.18
C LEU A 76 -11.03 17.83 -13.96
N GLU A 77 -12.00 18.70 -14.18
CA GLU A 77 -12.69 19.39 -13.09
C GLU A 77 -13.98 18.65 -12.69
N ALA A 78 -14.19 18.48 -11.39
CA ALA A 78 -15.36 17.83 -10.82
C ALA A 78 -16.09 18.72 -9.82
N HIS A 79 -17.12 19.43 -10.29
CA HIS A 79 -17.91 20.37 -9.47
C HIS A 79 -19.15 19.73 -8.84
N SER A 80 -19.67 18.65 -9.44
CA SER A 80 -20.85 17.94 -8.93
C SER A 80 -20.44 16.82 -7.99
N ALA A 81 -21.28 16.51 -6.98
CA ALA A 81 -21.04 15.39 -6.08
C ALA A 81 -20.95 14.04 -6.82
N GLU A 82 -21.64 13.90 -7.96
CA GLU A 82 -21.56 12.71 -8.79
C GLU A 82 -20.18 12.57 -9.44
N ASP A 83 -19.65 13.64 -10.02
CA ASP A 83 -18.35 13.62 -10.70
C ASP A 83 -17.19 13.51 -9.71
N GLN A 84 -17.29 14.19 -8.56
CA GLN A 84 -16.36 14.03 -7.44
C GLN A 84 -16.31 12.58 -6.98
N SER A 85 -17.48 11.93 -6.87
CA SER A 85 -17.57 10.52 -6.50
C SER A 85 -16.89 9.61 -7.51
N LYS A 86 -16.96 9.89 -8.81
CA LYS A 86 -16.28 9.10 -9.86
C LYS A 86 -14.76 9.15 -9.71
N LEU A 87 -14.19 10.35 -9.52
CA LEU A 87 -12.74 10.51 -9.31
C LEU A 87 -12.27 9.80 -8.04
N TRP A 88 -13.00 9.97 -6.93
CA TRP A 88 -12.69 9.28 -5.69
C TRP A 88 -12.83 7.77 -5.77
N LYS A 89 -13.79 7.27 -6.56
CA LYS A 89 -13.92 5.83 -6.82
C LYS A 89 -12.71 5.30 -7.58
N LEU A 90 -12.21 6.00 -8.60
CA LEU A 90 -10.98 5.62 -9.29
C LEU A 90 -9.79 5.58 -8.31
N ARG A 91 -9.59 6.65 -7.52
CA ARG A 91 -8.52 6.72 -6.52
C ARG A 91 -8.57 5.59 -5.50
N LYS A 92 -9.77 5.18 -5.09
CA LYS A 92 -9.99 4.07 -4.15
C LYS A 92 -9.95 2.69 -4.81
N ALA A 93 -10.12 2.61 -6.13
CA ALA A 93 -10.10 1.37 -6.91
C ALA A 93 -8.68 0.80 -7.06
N ALA A 94 -7.64 1.62 -6.95
CA ALA A 94 -6.25 1.19 -7.02
C ALA A 94 -6.00 -0.07 -6.16
N ILE A 95 -6.37 -0.02 -4.87
CA ILE A 95 -6.09 -1.09 -3.91
C ILE A 95 -6.72 -2.46 -4.28
N PRO A 96 -8.03 -2.58 -4.57
CA PRO A 96 -8.61 -3.88 -4.95
C PRO A 96 -8.14 -4.39 -6.32
N LEU A 97 -7.76 -3.50 -7.24
CA LEU A 97 -7.29 -3.87 -8.57
C LEU A 97 -5.86 -4.40 -8.59
N LEU A 98 -5.03 -3.99 -7.62
CA LEU A 98 -3.62 -4.37 -7.61
C LEU A 98 -3.38 -5.89 -7.57
N MET A 99 -4.26 -6.68 -6.93
CA MET A 99 -4.10 -8.15 -6.95
C MET A 99 -4.56 -8.82 -8.24
N SER A 100 -5.28 -8.12 -9.13
CA SER A 100 -5.76 -8.70 -10.40
C SER A 100 -4.68 -8.78 -11.49
N LEU A 101 -3.44 -8.38 -11.18
CA LEU A 101 -2.29 -8.65 -12.03
C LEU A 101 -2.20 -10.14 -12.37
N GLU A 102 -1.92 -10.47 -13.62
CA GLU A 102 -1.85 -11.85 -14.07
C GLU A 102 -0.55 -12.52 -13.60
N GLY A 103 -0.63 -13.81 -13.27
CA GLY A 103 0.51 -14.61 -12.83
C GLY A 103 0.76 -14.58 -11.32
N ASP A 104 1.81 -15.32 -10.94
CA ASP A 104 2.31 -15.43 -9.57
C ASP A 104 2.83 -14.11 -8.96
N PRO A 105 3.49 -13.19 -9.71
CA PRO A 105 3.91 -11.91 -9.14
C PRO A 105 2.72 -11.05 -8.73
N LYS A 106 2.75 -10.53 -7.50
CA LYS A 106 1.71 -9.68 -6.91
C LYS A 106 2.32 -8.46 -6.20
N PRO A 107 1.63 -7.30 -6.18
CA PRO A 107 2.08 -6.09 -5.50
C PRO A 107 1.81 -6.20 -3.99
N TYR A 108 2.82 -6.62 -3.23
CA TYR A 108 2.65 -6.90 -1.80
C TYR A 108 2.77 -5.63 -0.93
N PRO A 109 1.94 -5.49 0.13
CA PRO A 109 1.84 -4.28 0.95
C PRO A 109 2.89 -4.19 2.07
N PHE A 110 4.18 -4.32 1.77
CA PHE A 110 5.24 -4.27 2.80
C PHE A 110 5.88 -2.88 2.95
N ILE A 111 5.80 -2.00 1.93
CA ILE A 111 6.21 -0.58 1.97
C ILE A 111 4.99 0.35 1.83
N GLU A 112 3.89 0.01 2.51
CA GLU A 112 2.59 0.66 2.32
C GLU A 112 2.39 1.94 3.18
N ASP A 113 3.43 2.54 3.77
CA ASP A 113 3.21 3.62 4.74
C ASP A 113 4.42 4.52 5.01
N ALA A 114 5.36 4.57 4.07
CA ALA A 114 6.55 5.39 4.22
C ALA A 114 6.17 6.87 4.06
N THR A 115 6.55 7.70 5.02
CA THR A 115 6.20 9.13 5.04
C THR A 115 7.47 9.96 5.12
N VAL A 116 7.64 10.89 4.18
CA VAL A 116 8.74 11.88 4.19
C VAL A 116 8.15 13.29 4.12
N PRO A 117 8.87 14.34 4.53
CA PRO A 117 8.41 15.70 4.31
C PRO A 117 8.02 15.90 2.84
N PRO A 118 6.89 16.56 2.53
CA PRO A 118 6.42 16.72 1.16
C PRO A 118 7.41 17.40 0.18
N ALA A 119 8.44 18.07 0.69
CA ALA A 119 9.52 18.64 -0.12
C ALA A 119 10.54 17.58 -0.60
N GLU A 120 10.73 16.51 0.17
CA GLU A 120 11.67 15.42 -0.07
C GLU A 120 11.07 14.30 -0.94
N LEU A 121 9.73 14.28 -1.07
CA LEU A 121 8.96 13.21 -1.72
C LEU A 121 9.49 12.80 -3.10
N ALA A 122 9.90 13.77 -3.92
CA ALA A 122 10.37 13.48 -5.27
C ALA A 122 11.74 12.80 -5.28
N GLU A 123 12.65 13.21 -4.41
CA GLU A 123 13.99 12.62 -4.30
C GLU A 123 13.90 11.23 -3.67
N TYR A 124 13.09 11.08 -2.62
CA TYR A 124 12.78 9.78 -2.01
C TYR A 124 12.23 8.76 -3.03
N VAL A 125 11.30 9.17 -3.91
CA VAL A 125 10.74 8.26 -4.93
C VAL A 125 11.82 7.80 -5.91
N VAL A 126 12.69 8.71 -6.37
CA VAL A 126 13.78 8.36 -7.30
C VAL A 126 14.76 7.39 -6.65
N GLU A 127 15.18 7.64 -5.41
CA GLU A 127 16.09 6.73 -4.71
C GLU A 127 15.42 5.39 -4.36
N PHE A 128 14.11 5.39 -4.09
CA PHE A 128 13.36 4.14 -3.91
C PHE A 128 13.23 3.35 -5.21
N GLU A 129 13.05 4.01 -6.36
CA GLU A 129 13.08 3.35 -7.67
C GLU A 129 14.43 2.68 -7.94
N GLU A 130 15.55 3.28 -7.51
CA GLU A 130 16.88 2.64 -7.59
C GLU A 130 16.96 1.34 -6.77
N ILE A 131 16.33 1.28 -5.59
CA ILE A 131 16.21 0.04 -4.79
C ILE A 131 15.42 -1.02 -5.58
N LEU A 132 14.32 -0.65 -6.23
CA LEU A 132 13.54 -1.61 -7.04
C LEU A 132 14.33 -2.13 -8.24
N ASP A 133 15.08 -1.24 -8.92
CA ASP A 133 15.94 -1.59 -10.06
C ASP A 133 17.04 -2.57 -9.65
N ASP A 134 17.66 -2.39 -8.47
CA ASP A 134 18.67 -3.33 -7.93
C ASP A 134 18.09 -4.73 -7.65
N HIS A 135 16.77 -4.83 -7.52
CA HIS A 135 16.02 -6.07 -7.32
C HIS A 135 15.30 -6.59 -8.58
N ASP A 136 15.53 -5.97 -9.75
CA ASP A 136 14.87 -6.32 -11.02
C ASP A 136 13.32 -6.37 -10.90
N THR A 137 12.73 -5.48 -10.09
CA THR A 137 11.28 -5.41 -9.84
C THR A 137 10.73 -4.02 -10.09
N SER A 138 9.40 -3.90 -10.09
CA SER A 138 8.67 -2.64 -10.17
C SER A 138 7.63 -2.58 -9.07
N ALA A 139 7.03 -1.42 -8.84
CA ALA A 139 5.98 -1.25 -7.84
C ALA A 139 4.80 -0.46 -8.40
N ALA A 140 3.65 -0.60 -7.75
CA ALA A 140 2.56 0.34 -7.92
C ALA A 140 2.60 1.40 -6.81
N TYR A 141 2.33 2.64 -7.18
CA TYR A 141 2.40 3.80 -6.30
C TYR A 141 1.04 4.48 -6.15
N PHE A 142 0.71 4.82 -4.91
CA PHE A 142 -0.35 5.77 -4.61
C PHE A 142 0.05 6.58 -3.38
N ALA A 143 -0.27 7.88 -3.38
CA ALA A 143 0.25 8.77 -2.36
C ALA A 143 -0.81 9.69 -1.80
N HIS A 144 -0.78 9.89 -0.49
CA HIS A 144 -1.25 11.12 0.14
C HIS A 144 -0.12 12.15 0.02
N ALA A 145 0.12 12.64 -1.20
CA ALA A 145 1.25 13.50 -1.52
C ALA A 145 1.26 14.81 -0.70
N GLY A 146 0.11 15.22 -0.18
CA GLY A 146 -0.01 16.39 0.70
C GLY A 146 0.59 16.17 2.09
N SER A 147 0.46 14.97 2.67
CA SER A 147 1.14 14.59 3.92
C SER A 147 2.54 14.03 3.70
N GLY A 148 2.87 13.70 2.44
CA GLY A 148 4.13 13.05 2.08
C GLY A 148 4.14 11.54 2.35
N THR A 149 2.96 10.95 2.55
CA THR A 149 2.77 9.50 2.74
C THR A 149 2.70 8.80 1.38
N LEU A 150 3.57 7.83 1.17
CA LEU A 150 3.60 6.94 0.01
C LEU A 150 3.15 5.54 0.41
N HIS A 151 2.28 4.99 -0.43
CA HIS A 151 1.90 3.60 -0.38
C HIS A 151 2.52 2.91 -1.60
N ILE A 152 3.56 2.12 -1.36
CA ILE A 152 4.32 1.48 -2.40
C ILE A 152 4.17 -0.03 -2.26
N ARG A 153 3.82 -0.69 -3.36
CA ARG A 153 3.63 -2.14 -3.38
C ARG A 153 4.50 -2.79 -4.45
N PRO A 154 5.72 -3.23 -4.12
CA PRO A 154 6.58 -3.95 -5.05
C PRO A 154 5.96 -5.26 -5.53
N ILE A 155 6.18 -5.58 -6.81
CA ILE A 155 5.58 -6.71 -7.52
C ILE A 155 6.56 -7.89 -7.46
N LEU A 156 6.29 -8.85 -6.58
CA LEU A 156 7.15 -10.01 -6.33
C LEU A 156 6.33 -11.30 -6.31
N THR A 157 6.98 -12.46 -6.39
CA THR A 157 6.36 -13.74 -6.03
C THR A 157 6.92 -14.23 -4.70
N LEU A 158 6.07 -14.32 -3.67
CA LEU A 158 6.47 -14.88 -2.37
C LEU A 158 6.34 -16.41 -2.31
N LYS A 159 6.02 -17.05 -3.44
CA LYS A 159 5.98 -18.52 -3.56
C LYS A 159 7.36 -19.12 -3.79
N GLU A 160 8.38 -18.28 -3.97
CA GLU A 160 9.76 -18.67 -4.23
C GLU A 160 10.69 -18.00 -3.21
N GLU A 161 11.78 -18.68 -2.87
CA GLU A 161 12.76 -18.18 -1.87
C GLU A 161 13.36 -16.84 -2.30
N ASP A 162 13.73 -16.70 -3.58
CA ASP A 162 14.35 -15.50 -4.11
C ASP A 162 13.43 -14.27 -3.96
N GLY A 163 12.11 -14.43 -4.12
CA GLY A 163 11.17 -13.33 -3.94
C GLY A 163 10.92 -12.97 -2.47
N ILE A 164 11.03 -13.94 -1.56
CA ILE A 164 10.98 -13.69 -0.11
C ILE A 164 12.22 -12.91 0.34
N GLU A 165 13.40 -13.30 -0.14
CA GLU A 165 14.64 -12.59 0.15
C GLU A 165 14.66 -11.20 -0.49
N ALA A 166 14.12 -11.03 -1.70
CA ALA A 166 13.94 -9.70 -2.30
C ALA A 166 13.00 -8.81 -1.47
N MET A 167 11.87 -9.34 -0.99
CA MET A 167 10.96 -8.60 -0.10
C MET A 167 11.67 -8.13 1.17
N HIS A 168 12.44 -9.03 1.81
CA HIS A 168 13.19 -8.71 3.04
C HIS A 168 14.27 -7.66 2.78
N SER A 169 15.07 -7.84 1.74
CA SER A 169 16.15 -6.92 1.36
C SER A 169 15.62 -5.50 1.06
N ILE A 170 14.58 -5.39 0.23
CA ILE A 170 13.92 -4.10 -0.04
C ILE A 170 13.45 -3.47 1.28
N SER A 171 12.83 -4.27 2.16
CA SER A 171 12.32 -3.79 3.45
C SER A 171 13.43 -3.33 4.41
N ASP A 172 14.62 -3.94 4.39
CA ASP A 172 15.76 -3.53 5.22
C ASP A 172 16.41 -2.24 4.70
N ASP A 173 16.36 -1.98 3.40
CA ASP A 173 16.92 -0.76 2.82
C ASP A 173 16.06 0.49 3.14
N VAL A 174 14.73 0.34 3.13
CA VAL A 174 13.78 1.47 3.35
C VAL A 174 14.03 2.26 4.65
N PRO A 175 14.26 1.65 5.82
CA PRO A 175 14.56 2.38 7.05
C PRO A 175 15.69 3.41 6.91
N SER A 176 16.75 3.10 6.17
CA SER A 176 17.85 4.04 5.96
C SER A 176 17.39 5.18 5.07
N LEU A 177 16.72 4.84 3.96
CA LEU A 177 16.22 5.81 3.00
C LEU A 177 15.24 6.81 3.64
N VAL A 178 14.27 6.33 4.43
CA VAL A 178 13.34 7.25 5.11
C VAL A 178 14.07 8.14 6.12
N LEU A 179 15.11 7.65 6.81
CA LEU A 179 15.89 8.46 7.75
C LEU A 179 16.72 9.52 7.03
N ASP A 180 17.30 9.20 5.87
CA ASP A 180 18.06 10.14 5.05
C ASP A 180 17.18 11.29 4.51
N HIS A 181 15.87 11.05 4.38
CA HIS A 181 14.85 12.04 4.02
C HIS A 181 14.01 12.56 5.21
N ASP A 182 14.52 12.51 6.44
CA ASP A 182 13.84 13.05 7.65
C ASP A 182 12.41 12.49 7.87
N GLY A 183 12.17 11.26 7.42
CA GLY A 183 10.87 10.60 7.38
C GLY A 183 10.66 9.51 8.44
N ALA A 184 9.60 8.72 8.23
CA ALA A 184 9.20 7.58 9.05
C ALA A 184 8.75 6.41 8.17
N PHE A 185 9.02 5.18 8.60
CA PHE A 185 8.62 3.98 7.85
C PHE A 185 7.13 3.61 8.00
N SER A 186 6.46 4.20 9.00
CA SER A 186 5.02 4.09 9.19
C SER A 186 4.43 5.43 9.64
N GLY A 187 3.63 6.06 8.77
CA GLY A 187 2.88 7.28 9.07
C GLY A 187 1.48 7.03 9.65
N GLU A 188 0.75 6.04 9.14
CA GLU A 188 -0.68 5.84 9.39
C GLU A 188 -1.05 4.43 9.92
N HIS A 189 -0.37 3.38 9.45
CA HIS A 189 -0.75 1.98 9.63
C HIS A 189 -0.17 1.32 10.89
N GLY A 190 0.87 1.93 11.47
CA GLY A 190 1.65 1.36 12.56
C GLY A 190 2.59 0.24 12.12
N ASP A 191 3.48 -0.16 13.03
CA ASP A 191 4.55 -1.09 12.67
C ASP A 191 4.01 -2.51 12.38
N GLY A 192 3.16 -3.03 13.28
CA GLY A 192 2.66 -4.41 13.19
C GLY A 192 3.80 -5.42 13.05
N LEU A 193 3.53 -6.65 12.59
CA LEU A 193 4.61 -7.62 12.33
C LEU A 193 5.48 -7.19 11.13
N ALA A 194 4.87 -6.55 10.14
CA ALA A 194 5.50 -6.22 8.86
C ALA A 194 6.71 -5.26 8.97
N ARG A 195 6.80 -4.47 10.04
CA ARG A 195 7.88 -3.48 10.22
C ARG A 195 8.68 -3.64 11.52
N THR A 196 8.23 -4.52 12.43
CA THR A 196 8.83 -4.64 13.77
C THR A 196 10.32 -4.96 13.72
N GLU A 197 10.75 -5.78 12.76
CA GLU A 197 12.16 -6.13 12.55
C GLU A 197 13.07 -4.89 12.44
N PHE A 198 12.57 -3.84 11.81
CA PHE A 198 13.36 -2.68 11.44
C PHE A 198 13.26 -1.52 12.45
N ASN A 199 12.36 -1.63 13.43
CA ASN A 199 12.18 -0.62 14.48
C ASN A 199 13.49 -0.24 15.21
N PRO A 200 14.39 -1.17 15.58
CA PRO A 200 15.65 -0.81 16.24
C PRO A 200 16.51 0.16 15.43
N LYS A 201 16.50 0.03 14.08
CA LYS A 201 17.24 0.89 13.15
C LYS A 201 16.63 2.29 13.08
N LEU A 202 15.31 2.39 13.01
CA LEU A 202 14.56 3.66 12.94
C LEU A 202 14.66 4.50 14.22
N TYR A 203 14.46 3.85 15.37
CA TYR A 203 14.38 4.54 16.65
C TYR A 203 15.75 4.70 17.34
N GLY A 204 16.74 3.92 16.91
CA GLY A 204 18.05 3.87 17.54
C GLY A 204 18.00 3.25 18.95
N PRO A 205 19.19 3.05 19.56
CA PRO A 205 19.30 2.25 20.79
C PRO A 205 18.56 2.86 21.99
N ASP A 206 18.59 4.19 22.16
CA ASP A 206 18.02 4.84 23.33
C ASP A 206 16.48 4.72 23.38
N LEU A 207 15.80 4.99 22.27
CA LEU A 207 14.34 4.87 22.19
C LEU A 207 13.90 3.41 22.13
N TRP A 208 14.64 2.57 21.42
CA TRP A 208 14.36 1.14 21.36
C TRP A 208 14.40 0.49 22.74
N SER A 209 15.44 0.75 23.54
CA SER A 209 15.51 0.28 24.93
C SER A 209 14.36 0.83 25.77
N ALA A 210 13.96 2.10 25.60
CA ALA A 210 12.81 2.66 26.30
C ALA A 210 11.49 1.95 25.95
N PHE A 211 11.31 1.53 24.69
CA PHE A 211 10.14 0.75 24.27
C PHE A 211 10.11 -0.63 24.92
N GLN A 212 11.26 -1.31 24.97
CA GLN A 212 11.41 -2.59 25.67
C GLN A 212 11.14 -2.46 27.16
N GLU A 213 11.70 -1.45 27.84
CA GLU A 213 11.45 -1.19 29.27
C GLU A 213 9.96 -0.92 29.54
N LEU A 214 9.32 -0.10 28.71
CA LEU A 214 7.89 0.19 28.83
C LEU A 214 7.04 -1.07 28.63
N LYS A 215 7.39 -1.89 27.64
CA LYS A 215 6.72 -3.17 27.38
C LYS A 215 6.82 -4.10 28.59
N LEU A 216 7.99 -4.21 29.22
CA LEU A 216 8.18 -5.02 30.42
C LEU A 216 7.48 -4.46 31.65
N ALA A 217 7.39 -3.13 31.79
CA ALA A 217 6.67 -2.51 32.89
C ALA A 217 5.15 -2.79 32.83
N ALA A 218 4.57 -2.79 31.63
CA ALA A 218 3.15 -3.02 31.42
C ALA A 218 2.77 -4.51 31.27
N ASP A 219 3.66 -5.32 30.68
CA ASP A 219 3.44 -6.73 30.36
C ASP A 219 4.71 -7.56 30.64
N PRO A 220 5.05 -7.79 31.94
CA PRO A 220 6.30 -8.46 32.35
C PRO A 220 6.46 -9.88 31.80
N ASP A 221 5.33 -10.57 31.61
CA ASP A 221 5.26 -11.93 31.06
C ASP A 221 5.14 -11.93 29.51
N ARG A 222 5.18 -10.76 28.86
CA ARG A 222 5.12 -10.54 27.40
C ARG A 222 3.92 -11.22 26.73
N ARG A 223 2.77 -11.31 27.39
CA ARG A 223 1.59 -12.05 26.89
C ARG A 223 0.76 -11.29 25.87
N MET A 224 0.85 -9.96 25.85
CA MET A 224 0.04 -9.11 25.00
C MET A 224 0.75 -8.90 23.66
N ASN A 225 0.34 -9.65 22.63
CA ASN A 225 0.87 -9.51 21.26
C ASN A 225 2.42 -9.57 21.17
N PRO A 226 3.02 -10.72 21.56
CA PRO A 226 4.48 -10.86 21.61
C PRO A 226 5.13 -10.72 20.23
N GLY A 227 6.29 -10.07 20.17
CA GLY A 227 7.09 -9.94 18.94
C GLY A 227 6.52 -8.94 17.93
N THR A 228 5.54 -8.12 18.35
CA THR A 228 4.95 -7.07 17.53
C THR A 228 5.21 -5.71 18.16
N VAL A 229 5.64 -4.73 17.36
CA VAL A 229 6.16 -3.40 17.72
C VAL A 229 7.46 -3.46 18.52
N VAL A 230 7.58 -4.40 19.46
CA VAL A 230 8.74 -4.59 20.33
C VAL A 230 9.09 -6.07 20.40
N TYR A 231 10.37 -6.37 20.24
CA TYR A 231 10.93 -7.72 20.37
C TYR A 231 12.28 -7.68 21.10
N TRP A 232 12.82 -8.85 21.40
CA TRP A 232 14.17 -9.04 21.93
C TRP A 232 14.97 -9.95 21.01
N ASP A 233 16.25 -9.66 20.81
CA ASP A 233 17.14 -10.60 20.13
C ASP A 233 17.35 -11.86 20.98
N GLU A 234 17.70 -12.98 20.34
CA GLU A 234 17.90 -14.26 21.05
C GLU A 234 18.99 -14.18 22.13
N ASP A 235 19.98 -13.31 21.94
CA ASP A 235 21.12 -13.10 22.83
C ASP A 235 20.93 -11.93 23.81
N ASP A 236 19.76 -11.26 23.81
CA ASP A 236 19.44 -10.21 24.76
C ASP A 236 19.30 -10.76 26.20
N GLU A 237 19.84 -10.05 27.20
CA GLU A 237 19.78 -10.48 28.61
C GLU A 237 18.35 -10.54 29.17
N ASN A 238 17.41 -9.82 28.56
CA ASN A 238 16.00 -9.79 28.89
C ASN A 238 15.17 -10.71 27.98
N ALA A 239 15.79 -11.48 27.07
CA ALA A 239 15.08 -12.47 26.28
C ALA A 239 14.50 -13.57 27.19
N PRO A 240 13.18 -13.88 27.10
CA PRO A 240 12.59 -14.93 27.92
C PRO A 240 12.99 -16.33 27.45
N GLU A 241 13.20 -17.27 28.38
CA GLU A 241 13.55 -18.66 28.08
C GLU A 241 12.49 -19.41 27.24
N ASP A 242 11.22 -18.95 27.26
CA ASP A 242 10.14 -19.54 26.47
C ASP A 242 10.08 -19.02 25.02
N GLY A 243 11.01 -18.16 24.62
CA GLY A 243 11.11 -17.58 23.27
C GLY A 243 10.04 -16.53 22.94
N ARG A 244 9.21 -16.13 23.92
CA ARG A 244 8.08 -15.25 23.67
C ARG A 244 8.51 -13.81 23.35
N GLY A 245 8.18 -13.37 22.14
CA GLY A 245 8.55 -12.03 21.66
C GLY A 245 10.05 -11.89 21.39
N VAL A 246 10.70 -13.02 21.11
CA VAL A 246 12.07 -13.09 20.63
C VAL A 246 12.05 -13.18 19.11
N GLY A 247 12.87 -12.37 18.46
CA GLY A 247 12.90 -12.26 17.00
C GLY A 247 11.70 -11.53 16.41
N ALA A 248 11.88 -11.04 15.18
CA ALA A 248 10.86 -10.34 14.42
C ALA A 248 11.03 -10.50 12.90
N ASP A 249 11.69 -11.57 12.45
CA ASP A 249 12.00 -11.79 11.03
C ASP A 249 10.74 -11.74 10.15
N THR A 250 10.69 -10.76 9.26
CA THR A 250 9.55 -10.47 8.38
C THR A 250 9.29 -11.55 7.32
N ARG A 251 10.25 -12.47 7.12
CA ARG A 251 10.08 -13.67 6.29
C ARG A 251 9.30 -14.78 7.00
N GLU A 252 9.09 -14.66 8.29
CA GLU A 252 8.21 -15.55 9.04
C GLU A 252 6.74 -15.13 8.89
N HIS A 253 5.82 -16.06 9.12
CA HIS A 253 4.36 -15.81 9.09
C HIS A 253 3.79 -15.31 7.75
N LEU A 254 4.50 -15.53 6.65
CA LEU A 254 4.01 -15.19 5.32
C LEU A 254 2.75 -15.99 4.97
N ARG A 255 1.78 -15.31 4.33
CA ARG A 255 0.60 -15.96 3.76
C ARG A 255 0.97 -16.92 2.62
N TYR A 256 1.94 -16.51 1.82
CA TYR A 256 2.55 -17.28 0.74
C TYR A 256 4.04 -17.35 1.03
N GLY A 257 4.59 -18.56 1.08
CA GLY A 257 6.03 -18.79 1.26
C GLY A 257 6.52 -19.85 0.29
N ALA A 258 7.81 -20.16 0.30
CA ALA A 258 8.41 -21.15 -0.61
C ALA A 258 7.81 -22.57 -0.49
N ALA A 259 7.18 -22.88 0.65
CA ALA A 259 6.48 -24.14 0.88
C ALA A 259 4.99 -24.11 0.47
N TYR A 260 4.47 -22.94 0.07
CA TYR A 260 3.08 -22.79 -0.35
C TYR A 260 2.83 -23.60 -1.61
N SER A 261 1.75 -24.37 -1.61
CA SER A 261 1.26 -25.08 -2.78
C SER A 261 -0.24 -25.02 -2.79
N SER A 262 -0.81 -24.66 -3.94
CA SER A 262 -2.24 -24.64 -4.13
C SER A 262 -2.73 -26.03 -4.55
N LEU A 263 -3.91 -26.40 -4.05
CA LEU A 263 -4.64 -27.57 -4.52
C LEU A 263 -5.79 -27.06 -5.38
N GLU A 264 -5.86 -27.50 -6.64
CA GLU A 264 -6.98 -27.16 -7.50
C GLU A 264 -8.13 -28.16 -7.28
N PRO A 265 -9.24 -27.75 -6.63
CA PRO A 265 -10.33 -28.65 -6.31
C PRO A 265 -11.06 -29.12 -7.57
N GLN A 266 -11.50 -30.38 -7.58
CA GLN A 266 -12.42 -30.87 -8.61
C GLN A 266 -13.83 -30.34 -8.31
N THR A 267 -14.25 -29.29 -9.01
CA THR A 267 -15.55 -28.63 -8.81
C THR A 267 -16.52 -28.93 -9.94
N THR A 268 -17.82 -28.87 -9.64
CA THR A 268 -18.88 -28.95 -10.69
C THR A 268 -19.01 -27.63 -11.46
N MET A 269 -18.67 -26.51 -10.81
CA MET A 269 -18.55 -25.20 -11.44
C MET A 269 -17.19 -25.12 -12.15
N SER A 270 -17.16 -24.53 -13.34
CA SER A 270 -15.91 -24.16 -14.02
C SER A 270 -15.47 -22.79 -13.50
N PHE A 271 -14.18 -22.66 -13.25
CA PHE A 271 -13.50 -21.42 -12.89
C PHE A 271 -12.55 -20.97 -14.02
N ASP A 272 -12.74 -21.53 -15.21
CA ASP A 272 -11.99 -21.17 -16.41
C ASP A 272 -12.43 -19.78 -16.88
N GLY A 273 -11.52 -18.95 -17.36
CA GLY A 273 -11.81 -17.55 -17.73
C GLY A 273 -12.20 -16.63 -16.57
N THR A 274 -11.85 -16.97 -15.33
CA THR A 274 -12.02 -16.09 -14.16
C THR A 274 -10.80 -15.22 -13.85
N GLY A 275 -9.66 -15.47 -14.52
CA GLY A 275 -8.54 -14.54 -14.63
C GLY A 275 -8.77 -13.51 -15.75
N ALA A 276 -7.86 -12.55 -15.89
CA ALA A 276 -7.84 -11.66 -17.05
C ALA A 276 -7.57 -12.45 -18.36
N GLU A 277 -7.86 -11.86 -19.52
CA GLU A 277 -7.75 -12.55 -20.81
C GLU A 277 -6.32 -13.02 -21.09
N GLY A 278 -6.04 -14.31 -20.89
CA GLY A 278 -4.72 -14.91 -21.14
C GLY A 278 -3.94 -15.31 -19.88
N GLY A 279 -4.49 -15.01 -18.70
CA GLY A 279 -3.89 -15.29 -17.40
C GLY A 279 -4.17 -16.69 -16.85
N GLU A 280 -3.73 -16.89 -15.61
CA GLU A 280 -3.91 -18.14 -14.86
C GLU A 280 -5.39 -18.38 -14.52
N GLU A 281 -5.80 -19.64 -14.60
CA GLU A 281 -7.20 -20.06 -14.41
C GLU A 281 -7.32 -21.00 -13.21
N GLY A 282 -8.51 -21.03 -12.59
CA GLY A 282 -8.82 -21.98 -11.52
C GLY A 282 -9.26 -21.32 -10.22
N PHE A 283 -9.80 -22.13 -9.32
CA PHE A 283 -10.29 -21.68 -8.03
C PHE A 283 -9.15 -21.16 -7.13
N SER A 284 -7.99 -21.81 -7.17
CA SER A 284 -6.82 -21.40 -6.38
C SER A 284 -6.35 -19.99 -6.72
N HIS A 285 -6.30 -19.64 -8.01
CA HIS A 285 -5.95 -18.30 -8.46
C HIS A 285 -6.91 -17.24 -7.89
N LEU A 286 -8.22 -17.51 -7.90
CA LEU A 286 -9.22 -16.59 -7.31
C LEU A 286 -9.02 -16.35 -5.81
N VAL A 287 -8.58 -17.36 -5.06
CA VAL A 287 -8.25 -17.20 -3.64
C VAL A 287 -7.04 -16.29 -3.47
N GLU A 288 -6.10 -16.33 -4.42
CA GLU A 288 -4.88 -15.53 -4.43
C GLU A 288 -5.10 -14.08 -4.84
N LEU A 289 -6.24 -13.74 -5.44
CA LEU A 289 -6.66 -12.36 -5.67
C LEU A 289 -7.05 -11.61 -4.37
N CYS A 290 -7.24 -12.31 -3.26
CA CYS A 290 -7.58 -11.67 -2.00
C CYS A 290 -6.38 -10.87 -1.45
N ASN A 291 -6.51 -9.55 -1.39
CA ASN A 291 -5.50 -8.65 -0.80
C ASN A 291 -5.60 -8.50 0.74
N GLY A 292 -6.58 -9.11 1.39
CA GLY A 292 -6.72 -9.05 2.85
C GLY A 292 -7.37 -7.77 3.42
N CYS A 293 -7.78 -6.78 2.61
CA CYS A 293 -8.40 -5.54 3.10
C CYS A 293 -9.77 -5.71 3.79
N GLY A 294 -10.38 -6.89 3.71
CA GLY A 294 -11.64 -7.19 4.38
C GLY A 294 -12.88 -6.48 3.80
N THR A 295 -12.78 -5.75 2.68
CA THR A 295 -13.92 -5.08 2.02
C THR A 295 -15.06 -6.05 1.68
N CYS A 296 -14.75 -7.32 1.44
CA CYS A 296 -15.75 -8.37 1.20
C CYS A 296 -16.54 -8.77 2.47
N ARG A 297 -16.13 -8.32 3.66
CA ARG A 297 -16.76 -8.60 4.97
C ARG A 297 -17.88 -7.62 5.30
N GLN A 298 -18.57 -7.11 4.30
CA GLN A 298 -19.70 -6.21 4.49
C GLN A 298 -21.01 -6.98 4.69
N THR A 299 -21.85 -6.51 5.60
CA THR A 299 -23.19 -7.07 5.85
C THR A 299 -24.25 -6.52 4.89
N GLU A 300 -23.98 -5.35 4.32
CA GLU A 300 -24.85 -4.59 3.41
C GLU A 300 -24.05 -4.23 2.15
N GLY A 301 -24.67 -4.16 0.97
CA GLY A 301 -23.98 -3.81 -0.29
C GLY A 301 -23.85 -4.94 -1.33
N GLU A 302 -23.25 -4.59 -2.46
CA GLU A 302 -23.19 -5.37 -3.72
C GLU A 302 -21.99 -6.34 -3.80
N THR A 303 -20.87 -6.06 -3.12
CA THR A 303 -19.66 -6.91 -3.17
C THR A 303 -19.72 -8.08 -2.18
N MET A 304 -19.44 -9.29 -2.66
CA MET A 304 -19.73 -10.55 -1.97
C MET A 304 -18.54 -11.17 -1.22
N CYS A 305 -18.70 -11.44 0.08
CA CYS A 305 -18.31 -12.74 0.66
C CYS A 305 -19.60 -13.44 1.15
N PRO A 306 -20.18 -14.36 0.36
CA PRO A 306 -21.44 -15.01 0.72
C PRO A 306 -21.27 -15.89 1.97
N THR A 307 -20.07 -16.42 2.18
CA THR A 307 -19.71 -17.17 3.40
C THR A 307 -19.82 -16.27 4.62
N TYR A 308 -19.10 -15.14 4.69
CA TYR A 308 -19.15 -14.26 5.85
C TYR A 308 -20.55 -13.66 6.10
N ARG A 309 -21.32 -13.32 5.05
CA ARG A 309 -22.71 -12.84 5.23
C ARG A 309 -23.62 -13.91 5.83
N ALA A 310 -23.38 -15.19 5.53
CA ALA A 310 -24.18 -16.30 6.04
C ALA A 310 -23.70 -16.81 7.41
N SER A 311 -22.38 -16.99 7.59
CA SER A 311 -21.79 -17.59 8.79
C SER A 311 -21.36 -16.58 9.84
N ARG A 312 -21.02 -15.35 9.43
CA ARG A 312 -20.24 -14.37 10.23
C ARG A 312 -18.89 -14.92 10.71
N GLU A 313 -18.38 -15.92 10.00
CA GLU A 313 -17.10 -16.56 10.29
C GLU A 313 -16.12 -16.29 9.14
N GLU A 314 -14.88 -16.01 9.52
CA GLU A 314 -13.73 -15.96 8.63
C GLU A 314 -13.23 -17.40 8.49
N ILE A 315 -13.60 -18.06 7.38
CA ILE A 315 -13.13 -19.41 7.04
C ILE A 315 -11.96 -19.29 6.08
#